data_AF-A0A3Q2XHM4-F1
#
_entry.id   AF-A0A3Q2XHM4-F1
#
_cell.length_a   1.000
_cell.length_b   1.000
_cell.length_c   1.000
_cell.angle_alpha   90.00
_cell.angle_beta   90.00
_cell.angle_gamma   90.00
#
_symmetry.space_group_name_H-M   'P 1'
#
loop_
_entity.id
_entity.type
_entity.pdbx_description
1 polymer ?
#
loop_
_entity_poly.entity_id
_entity_poly.type
_entity_poly.pdbx_seq_one_letter_code
_entity_poly.pdbx_strand_id
1 'polypeptide(L)'
;MNKITGRLFFDFYRILQLLKPKEEDHQPFFWLFENVVFMNMHDKVNICRFLEVPLPTPPAHRARYFWGNIPGMSRIFGFPKHYTDVRNMNRQQRQKVLGKAWSVPVIRHLFAPLKDYFACEELSPSSMPSPGTATSVPLLM
;
A
#
# COMPACT_ATOMS: atom_id res chain seq x y z
N MET A 1 -18.84 2.40 11.39
CA MET A 1 -17.39 2.24 11.52
C MET A 1 -17.04 1.74 12.90
N ASN A 2 -16.35 0.61 12.96
CA ASN A 2 -15.60 0.17 14.13
C ASN A 2 -14.71 1.32 14.64
N LYS A 3 -14.78 1.63 15.95
CA LYS A 3 -14.24 2.87 16.55
C LYS A 3 -12.78 3.17 16.17
N ILE A 4 -11.93 2.14 16.09
CA ILE A 4 -10.49 2.29 15.81
C ILE A 4 -10.23 2.57 14.32
N THR A 5 -10.84 1.78 13.44
CA THR A 5 -10.67 1.90 11.98
C THR A 5 -11.30 3.19 11.44
N GLY A 6 -12.42 3.63 12.00
CA GLY A 6 -13.03 4.90 11.64
C GLY A 6 -12.16 6.09 11.96
N ARG A 7 -11.51 6.11 13.14
CA ARG A 7 -10.61 7.20 13.54
C ARG A 7 -9.43 7.35 12.57
N LEU A 8 -8.77 6.25 12.21
CA LEU A 8 -7.66 6.28 11.26
C LEU A 8 -8.09 6.78 9.87
N PHE A 9 -9.28 6.41 9.42
CA PHE A 9 -9.82 6.92 8.16
C PHE A 9 -10.04 8.45 8.21
N PHE A 10 -10.66 8.95 9.27
CA PHE A 10 -10.91 10.39 9.38
C PHE A 10 -9.62 11.21 9.58
N ASP A 11 -8.65 10.66 10.31
CA ASP A 11 -7.31 11.27 10.43
C ASP A 11 -6.62 11.34 9.06
N PHE A 12 -6.66 10.24 8.29
CA PHE A 12 -6.15 10.21 6.91
C PHE A 12 -6.89 11.23 6.02
N TYR A 13 -8.22 11.21 6.03
CA TYR A 13 -9.03 12.11 5.20
C TYR A 13 -8.76 13.58 5.51
N ARG A 14 -8.63 13.93 6.79
CA ARG A 14 -8.28 15.30 7.21
C ARG A 14 -6.91 15.71 6.66
N ILE A 15 -5.90 14.85 6.76
CA ILE A 15 -4.56 15.10 6.21
C ILE A 15 -4.63 15.20 4.68
N LEU A 16 -5.39 14.33 4.02
CA LEU A 16 -5.59 14.36 2.57
C LEU A 16 -6.15 15.70 2.11
N GLN A 17 -7.19 16.22 2.78
CA GLN A 17 -7.76 17.54 2.44
C GLN A 17 -6.80 18.69 2.74
N LEU A 18 -5.97 18.57 3.78
CA LEU A 18 -4.96 19.58 4.10
C LEU A 18 -3.81 19.63 3.07
N LEU A 19 -3.44 18.47 2.52
CA LEU A 19 -2.32 18.35 1.57
C LEU A 19 -2.76 18.47 0.11
N LYS A 20 -4.07 18.39 -0.19
CA LYS A 20 -4.58 18.48 -1.56
C LYS A 20 -4.21 19.84 -2.15
N PRO A 21 -3.48 19.88 -3.29
CA PRO A 21 -3.15 21.14 -3.94
C PRO A 21 -4.40 21.92 -4.35
N LYS A 22 -4.24 23.24 -4.50
CA LYS A 22 -5.30 24.09 -5.06
C LYS A 22 -5.55 23.71 -6.52
N GLU A 23 -6.75 23.98 -7.04
CA GLU A 23 -7.13 23.60 -8.42
C GLU A 23 -6.21 24.22 -9.49
N GLU A 24 -5.61 25.36 -9.18
CA GLU A 24 -4.68 26.07 -10.07
C GLU A 24 -3.24 25.53 -9.99
N ASP A 25 -2.96 24.62 -9.07
CA ASP A 25 -1.66 23.98 -8.91
C ASP A 25 -1.61 22.68 -9.72
N HIS A 26 -0.80 22.67 -10.77
CA HIS A 26 -0.61 21.51 -11.64
C HIS A 26 0.37 20.48 -11.09
N GLN A 27 0.85 20.62 -9.85
CA GLN A 27 1.73 19.65 -9.24
C GLN A 27 1.04 18.27 -9.15
N PRO A 28 1.69 17.19 -9.63
CA PRO A 28 1.12 15.86 -9.54
C PRO A 28 0.97 15.45 -8.06
N PHE A 29 -0.26 15.18 -7.64
CA PHE A 29 -0.59 14.78 -6.28
C PHE A 29 -1.18 13.37 -6.25
N PHE A 30 -0.49 12.46 -5.57
CA PHE A 30 -0.91 11.07 -5.45
C PHE A 30 -1.20 10.71 -3.99
N TRP A 31 -2.23 9.90 -3.79
CA TRP A 31 -2.61 9.39 -2.49
C TRP A 31 -3.05 7.94 -2.58
N LEU A 32 -2.87 7.23 -1.47
CA LEU A 32 -3.26 5.84 -1.31
C LEU A 32 -3.70 5.63 0.14
N PHE A 33 -4.87 5.01 0.31
CA PHE A 33 -5.39 4.55 1.58
C PHE A 33 -5.60 3.04 1.52
N GLU A 34 -5.10 2.31 2.52
CA GLU A 34 -5.28 0.87 2.64
C GLU A 34 -6.12 0.53 3.87
N ASN A 35 -6.96 -0.49 3.74
CA ASN A 35 -7.65 -1.04 4.89
C ASN A 35 -8.01 -2.53 4.72
N VAL A 36 -8.29 -3.19 5.83
CA VAL A 36 -8.65 -4.62 5.85
C VAL A 36 -10.02 -4.88 5.21
N VAL A 37 -10.18 -6.03 4.52
CA VAL A 37 -11.45 -6.41 3.88
C VAL A 37 -12.60 -6.63 4.88
N PHE A 38 -12.27 -6.91 6.15
CA PHE A 38 -13.22 -7.14 7.24
C PHE A 38 -13.78 -5.84 7.83
N MET A 39 -14.21 -4.92 6.97
CA MET A 39 -15.02 -3.76 7.34
C MET A 39 -16.47 -3.97 6.88
N ASN A 40 -17.42 -3.37 7.60
CA ASN A 40 -18.84 -3.43 7.23
C ASN A 40 -19.05 -2.79 5.85
N MET A 41 -20.00 -3.32 5.06
CA MET A 41 -20.34 -2.76 3.74
C MET A 41 -20.73 -1.28 3.82
N HIS A 42 -21.46 -0.90 4.87
CA HIS A 42 -21.80 0.52 5.13
C HIS A 42 -20.55 1.39 5.25
N ASP A 43 -19.49 0.88 5.89
CA ASP A 43 -18.24 1.62 6.07
C ASP A 43 -17.47 1.72 4.75
N LYS A 44 -17.49 0.67 3.91
CA LYS A 44 -16.92 0.70 2.55
C LYS A 44 -17.56 1.77 1.69
N VAL A 45 -18.89 1.83 1.68
CA VAL A 45 -19.66 2.80 0.90
C VAL A 45 -19.37 4.22 1.38
N ASN A 46 -19.30 4.44 2.69
CA ASN A 46 -18.96 5.75 3.23
C ASN A 46 -17.53 6.18 2.86
N ILE A 47 -16.53 5.30 2.98
CA ILE A 47 -15.16 5.60 2.58
C ILE A 47 -15.12 6.02 1.10
N CYS A 48 -15.78 5.27 0.22
CA CYS A 48 -15.82 5.58 -1.21
C CYS A 48 -16.50 6.92 -1.49
N ARG A 49 -17.57 7.24 -0.76
CA ARG A 49 -18.25 8.54 -0.85
C ARG A 49 -17.35 9.69 -0.43
N PHE A 50 -16.67 9.59 0.71
CA PHE A 50 -15.76 10.64 1.19
C PHE A 50 -14.55 10.84 0.28
N LEU A 51 -14.01 9.76 -0.28
CA LEU A 51 -12.83 9.78 -1.14
C LEU A 51 -13.14 10.02 -2.63
N GLU A 52 -14.43 10.09 -3.00
CA GLU A 52 -14.90 10.28 -4.39
C GLU A 52 -14.31 9.27 -5.39
N VAL A 53 -14.12 8.03 -4.94
CA VAL A 53 -13.59 6.92 -5.76
C VAL A 53 -14.59 5.76 -5.84
N PRO A 54 -14.62 5.01 -6.95
CA PRO A 54 -15.50 3.86 -7.08
C PRO A 54 -15.16 2.78 -6.04
N LEU A 55 -16.16 1.96 -5.69
CA LEU A 55 -15.95 0.81 -4.81
C LEU A 55 -14.91 -0.13 -5.43
N PRO A 56 -13.81 -0.43 -4.72
CA PRO A 56 -12.83 -1.39 -5.21
C PRO A 56 -13.46 -2.78 -5.31
N THR A 57 -13.12 -3.52 -6.37
CA THR A 57 -13.59 -4.90 -6.54
C THR A 57 -13.13 -5.75 -5.35
N PRO A 58 -14.01 -6.56 -4.74
CA PRO A 58 -13.65 -7.38 -3.59
C PRO A 58 -12.57 -8.38 -4.00
N PRO A 59 -11.40 -8.37 -3.36
CA PRO A 59 -10.42 -9.39 -3.63
C PRO A 59 -10.84 -10.69 -2.91
N ALA A 60 -10.56 -11.83 -3.53
CA ALA A 60 -10.94 -13.12 -2.96
C ALA A 60 -10.28 -13.34 -1.59
N HIS A 61 -11.08 -13.89 -0.66
CA HIS A 61 -10.81 -14.23 0.74
C HIS A 61 -9.51 -13.67 1.38
N ARG A 62 -9.67 -12.66 2.25
CA ARG A 62 -8.63 -12.02 3.11
C ARG A 62 -7.57 -11.17 2.38
N ALA A 63 -7.92 -10.51 1.28
CA ALA A 63 -7.06 -9.42 0.79
C ALA A 63 -7.39 -8.08 1.48
N ARG A 64 -6.73 -7.00 1.10
CA ARG A 64 -6.92 -5.64 1.63
C ARG A 64 -7.58 -4.79 0.54
N TYR A 65 -8.36 -3.80 0.95
CA TYR A 65 -8.86 -2.78 0.03
C TYR A 65 -7.86 -1.63 -0.04
N PHE A 66 -7.71 -1.10 -1.24
CA PHE A 66 -6.91 0.07 -1.49
C PHE A 66 -7.76 1.08 -2.25
N TRP A 67 -7.70 2.32 -1.82
CA TRP A 67 -8.32 3.49 -2.44
C TRP A 67 -7.21 4.48 -2.78
N GLY A 68 -7.32 5.19 -3.88
CA GLY A 68 -6.23 6.05 -4.34
C GLY A 68 -6.38 6.44 -5.80
N ASN A 69 -5.51 7.35 -6.24
CA ASN A 69 -5.50 7.91 -7.60
C ASN A 69 -4.23 7.52 -8.39
N ILE A 70 -3.50 6.50 -7.94
CA ILE A 70 -2.27 6.06 -8.61
C ILE A 70 -2.63 5.41 -9.96
N PRO A 71 -1.98 5.83 -11.08
CA PRO A 71 -2.24 5.28 -12.40
C PRO A 71 -2.11 3.75 -12.44
N GLY A 72 -3.03 3.07 -13.13
CA GLY A 72 -2.96 1.62 -13.31
C GLY A 72 -3.26 0.78 -12.06
N MET A 73 -3.54 1.41 -10.91
CA MET A 73 -3.80 0.71 -9.65
C MET A 73 -4.98 -0.29 -9.74
N SER A 74 -6.01 0.01 -10.53
CA SER A 74 -7.14 -0.92 -10.77
C SER A 74 -6.75 -2.21 -11.49
N ARG A 75 -5.65 -2.19 -12.27
CA ARG A 75 -5.13 -3.38 -12.97
C ARG A 75 -4.25 -4.24 -12.07
N ILE A 76 -3.59 -3.61 -11.08
CA ILE A 76 -2.69 -4.26 -10.12
C ILE A 76 -3.45 -5.13 -9.12
N PHE A 77 -4.70 -4.76 -8.78
CA PHE A 77 -5.55 -5.59 -7.93
C PHE A 77 -6.14 -6.82 -8.62
N GLY A 78 -5.94 -6.93 -9.95
CA GLY A 78 -5.87 -8.19 -10.66
C GLY A 78 -4.43 -8.71 -10.64
N PHE A 79 -3.90 -9.05 -9.45
CA PHE A 79 -2.67 -9.82 -9.33
C PHE A 79 -2.70 -11.01 -10.34
N PRO A 80 -1.55 -11.61 -10.74
CA PRO A 80 -1.56 -12.79 -11.61
C PRO A 80 -2.64 -13.75 -11.14
N LYS A 81 -3.43 -14.37 -12.04
CA LYS A 81 -4.62 -15.19 -11.67
C LYS A 81 -4.40 -16.06 -10.42
N HIS A 82 -3.15 -16.47 -10.17
CA HIS A 82 -2.63 -17.31 -9.09
C HIS A 82 -2.35 -16.63 -7.72
N TYR A 83 -2.41 -15.29 -7.57
CA TYR A 83 -2.11 -14.61 -6.28
C TYR A 83 -3.38 -14.38 -5.44
N THR A 84 -4.53 -14.20 -6.11
CA THR A 84 -5.85 -14.05 -5.49
C THR A 84 -6.68 -15.34 -5.56
N ASP A 85 -6.23 -16.38 -6.27
CA ASP A 85 -6.91 -17.68 -6.26
C ASP A 85 -6.58 -18.46 -4.98
N VAL A 86 -7.31 -18.13 -3.92
CA VAL A 86 -7.20 -18.73 -2.58
C VAL A 86 -8.24 -19.82 -2.34
N ARG A 87 -8.92 -20.31 -3.40
CA ARG A 87 -9.81 -21.46 -3.25
C ARG A 87 -8.96 -22.69 -2.88
N ASN A 88 -9.34 -23.35 -1.78
CA ASN A 88 -8.63 -24.47 -1.11
C ASN A 88 -7.39 -24.15 -0.26
N MET A 89 -7.11 -22.89 0.12
CA MET A 89 -6.00 -22.61 1.06
C MET A 89 -6.40 -22.73 2.54
N ASN A 90 -5.52 -23.36 3.32
CA ASN A 90 -5.68 -23.47 4.77
C ASN A 90 -5.47 -22.11 5.49
N ARG A 91 -5.80 -22.04 6.79
CA ARG A 91 -5.78 -20.78 7.57
C ARG A 91 -4.37 -20.15 7.64
N GLN A 92 -3.32 -20.98 7.69
CA GLN A 92 -1.92 -20.53 7.77
C GLN A 92 -1.42 -19.96 6.44
N GLN A 93 -1.75 -20.58 5.31
CA GLN A 93 -1.41 -20.08 3.97
C GLN A 93 -2.06 -18.72 3.70
N ARG A 94 -3.34 -18.56 4.10
CA ARG A 94 -4.05 -17.27 4.05
C ARG A 94 -3.37 -16.19 4.91
N GLN A 95 -2.86 -16.55 6.09
CA GLN A 95 -2.09 -15.64 6.94
C GLN A 95 -0.77 -15.20 6.30
N LYS A 96 -0.11 -16.09 5.53
CA LYS A 96 1.13 -15.78 4.82
C LYS A 96 0.88 -14.83 3.63
N VAL A 97 -0.21 -15.01 2.89
CA VAL A 97 -0.61 -14.09 1.79
C VAL A 97 -1.02 -12.72 2.34
N LEU A 98 -1.73 -12.68 3.47
CA LEU A 98 -2.06 -11.45 4.20
C LEU A 98 -0.82 -10.64 4.59
N GLY A 99 0.25 -11.32 5.02
CA GLY A 99 1.54 -10.69 5.33
C GLY A 99 2.27 -10.14 4.10
N LYS A 100 1.92 -10.59 2.88
CA LYS A 100 2.53 -10.13 1.63
C LYS A 100 1.83 -8.93 1.00
N ALA A 101 0.68 -8.49 1.50
CA ALA A 101 -0.07 -7.38 0.91
C ALA A 101 0.66 -6.02 0.97
N TRP A 102 1.59 -5.85 1.91
CA TRP A 102 2.53 -4.72 1.99
C TRP A 102 3.99 -5.16 1.70
N SER A 103 4.18 -6.28 1.01
CA SER A 103 5.53 -6.73 0.68
C SER A 103 6.20 -5.79 -0.31
N VAL A 104 7.54 -5.70 -0.25
CA VAL A 104 8.36 -4.89 -1.17
C VAL A 104 7.97 -5.09 -2.64
N PRO A 105 7.73 -6.31 -3.16
CA PRO A 105 7.29 -6.49 -4.54
C PRO A 105 5.94 -5.84 -4.87
N VAL A 106 4.99 -5.85 -3.94
CA VAL A 106 3.64 -5.27 -4.13
C VAL A 106 3.73 -3.75 -4.16
N ILE A 107 4.43 -3.15 -3.21
CA ILE A 107 4.61 -1.69 -3.17
C ILE A 107 5.41 -1.21 -4.37
N ARG A 108 6.45 -1.94 -4.77
CA ARG A 108 7.23 -1.63 -5.98
C ARG A 108 6.37 -1.65 -7.24
N HIS A 109 5.44 -2.59 -7.36
CA HIS A 109 4.55 -2.64 -8.51
C HIS A 109 3.48 -1.56 -8.46
N LEU A 110 2.89 -1.32 -7.27
CA LEU A 110 1.88 -0.28 -7.04
C LEU A 110 2.41 1.11 -7.38
N PHE A 111 3.64 1.40 -6.99
CA PHE A 111 4.28 2.71 -7.22
C PHE A 111 5.13 2.77 -8.48
N ALA A 112 5.23 1.69 -9.27
CA ALA A 112 6.02 1.70 -10.51
C ALA A 112 5.66 2.86 -11.48
N PRO A 113 4.37 3.22 -11.68
CA PRO A 113 4.01 4.33 -12.55
C PRO A 113 4.45 5.70 -12.04
N LEU A 114 4.75 5.83 -10.75
CA LEU A 114 5.17 7.11 -10.16
C LEU A 114 6.57 7.55 -10.66
N LYS A 115 7.34 6.64 -11.25
CA LYS A 115 8.63 6.95 -11.87
C LYS A 115 8.53 7.94 -13.03
N ASP A 116 7.37 8.00 -13.68
CA ASP A 116 7.13 8.94 -14.79
C ASP A 116 6.82 10.37 -14.28
N TYR A 117 6.62 10.53 -12.96
CA TYR A 117 6.22 11.80 -12.33
C TYR A 117 7.29 12.37 -11.38
N PHE A 118 8.19 11.54 -10.86
CA PHE A 118 9.20 11.94 -9.87
C PHE A 118 10.61 11.55 -10.31
N ALA A 119 11.59 12.39 -9.94
CA ALA A 119 13.00 12.09 -10.15
C ALA A 119 13.38 10.76 -9.47
N CYS A 120 14.10 9.90 -10.21
CA CYS A 120 14.66 8.67 -9.70
C CYS A 120 16.18 8.83 -9.62
N GLU A 121 16.71 8.95 -8.42
CA GLU A 121 18.15 8.84 -8.21
C GLU A 121 18.54 7.35 -8.25
N GLU A 122 19.34 6.96 -9.25
CA GLU A 122 20.02 5.66 -9.19
C GLU A 122 21.06 5.74 -8.08
N LEU A 123 20.85 4.94 -7.03
CA LEU A 123 21.87 4.73 -6.01
C LEU A 123 23.12 4.18 -6.71
N SER A 124 24.12 5.03 -6.90
CA SER A 124 25.41 4.59 -7.39
C SER A 124 25.98 3.56 -6.41
N PRO A 125 26.58 2.47 -6.91
CA PRO A 125 27.13 1.41 -6.05
C PRO A 125 28.26 1.91 -5.12
N SER A 126 28.73 3.14 -5.27
CA SER A 126 29.75 3.77 -4.42
C SER A 126 29.23 4.31 -3.08
N SER A 127 27.91 4.29 -2.84
CA SER A 127 27.29 4.76 -1.58
C SER A 127 27.01 3.65 -0.56
N MET A 128 27.24 2.38 -0.92
CA MET A 128 27.11 1.26 0.02
C MET A 128 28.28 1.28 1.01
N PRO A 129 28.05 1.31 2.34
CA PRO A 129 29.13 1.13 3.29
C PRO A 129 29.73 -0.26 3.04
N SER A 130 31.05 -0.30 2.80
CA SER A 130 31.80 -1.55 2.71
C SER A 130 31.47 -2.40 3.94
N PRO A 131 31.28 -3.73 3.80
CA PRO A 131 31.10 -4.59 4.96
C PRO A 131 32.34 -4.44 5.83
N GLY A 132 32.17 -3.71 6.95
CA GLY A 132 33.25 -3.33 7.84
C GLY A 132 34.02 -4.57 8.27
N THR A 133 35.33 -4.47 8.18
CA THR A 133 36.30 -5.35 8.82
C THR A 133 35.84 -5.67 10.25
N ALA A 134 35.49 -6.94 10.47
CA ALA A 134 35.25 -7.48 11.81
C ALA A 134 36.52 -7.25 12.64
N THR A 135 36.49 -6.25 13.51
CA THR A 135 37.51 -6.05 14.53
C THR A 135 37.29 -7.15 15.57
N SER A 136 38.15 -8.15 15.54
CA SER A 136 38.26 -9.18 16.57
C SER A 136 38.49 -8.50 17.92
N VAL A 137 37.53 -8.63 18.82
CA VAL A 137 37.69 -8.25 20.23
C VAL A 137 38.48 -9.38 20.89
N PRO A 138 39.67 -9.14 21.49
CA PRO A 138 40.38 -10.20 22.18
C PRO A 138 39.64 -10.55 23.47
N LEU A 139 39.28 -11.83 23.61
CA LEU A 139 38.81 -12.40 24.87
C LEU A 139 39.97 -12.33 25.88
N LEU A 140 39.84 -11.52 26.92
CA LEU A 140 40.71 -11.60 28.10
C LEU A 140 40.27 -12.79 28.95
N MET A 141 41.22 -13.68 29.23
CA MET A 141 41.14 -14.71 30.28
C MET A 141 41.26 -14.08 31.67
#